data_AF-A0A940ARW8-F1
#
_entry.id   AF-A0A940ARW8-F1
#
_cell.length_a   1.000
_cell.length_b   1.000
_cell.length_c   1.000
_cell.angle_alpha   90.00
_cell.angle_beta   90.00
_cell.angle_gamma   90.00
#
_symmetry.space_group_name_H-M   'P 1'
#
loop_
_entity.id
_entity.type
_entity.pdbx_description
1 polymer ?
#
loop_
_entity_poly.entity_id
_entity_poly.type
_entity_poly.pdbx_seq_one_letter_code
_entity_poly.pdbx_strand_id
1 'polypeptide(L)'
;MKKPIFFILIILPFLFISCGTEVVVEEEPVTVIVEPEPVIEPQPVPEPVVIEPVIIPEPEPVIIPEPEPVIIPEPEPEPEPEPEPEIEPEPIIEPQPVFINEPEVIIIEDIPEEIQEYSRSVSNIEDGIITEETFTNDKHEILEIIEKLDVIMKGKKYNDWLTYLTPDSKTFWSDKKNLSELSQKLFSKYNFELKNLREYFEYFFIPARKGRVVDEIRYVTPTEVKAVQYKDKEDIIYYFLEKMNGKWLIHLDTNF
;
A
#
# COMPACT_ATOMS: atom_id res chain seq x y z
N MET A 1 -25.66 -38.92 33.68
CA MET A 1 -24.32 -39.46 33.99
C MET A 1 -23.43 -38.29 34.40
N LYS A 2 -23.01 -38.26 35.67
CA LYS A 2 -22.18 -37.20 36.27
C LYS A 2 -20.71 -37.65 36.16
N LYS A 3 -19.83 -36.87 35.54
CA LYS A 3 -18.38 -37.09 35.58
C LYS A 3 -17.77 -36.18 36.67
N PRO A 4 -16.95 -36.72 37.59
CA PRO A 4 -16.49 -35.98 38.75
C PRO A 4 -15.29 -35.08 38.43
N ILE A 5 -15.47 -33.85 38.91
CA ILE A 5 -14.52 -32.83 39.36
C ILE A 5 -13.16 -33.39 39.83
N PHE A 6 -12.07 -32.86 39.28
CA PHE A 6 -10.75 -32.85 39.92
C PHE A 6 -10.32 -31.38 40.09
N PHE A 7 -10.63 -30.83 41.26
CA PHE A 7 -10.15 -29.54 41.74
C PHE A 7 -8.80 -29.80 42.43
N ILE A 8 -7.69 -29.47 41.77
CA ILE A 8 -6.37 -29.48 42.41
C ILE A 8 -6.18 -28.11 43.07
N LEU A 9 -6.46 -28.10 44.37
CA LEU A 9 -6.27 -26.98 45.28
C LEU A 9 -4.80 -26.99 45.74
N ILE A 10 -3.94 -26.18 45.12
CA ILE A 10 -2.56 -25.98 45.59
C ILE A 10 -2.60 -24.99 46.75
N ILE A 11 -2.59 -25.54 47.97
CA ILE A 11 -2.41 -24.79 49.21
C ILE A 11 -0.92 -24.47 49.33
N LEU A 12 -0.57 -23.22 49.03
CA LEU A 12 0.76 -22.66 49.25
C LEU A 12 0.90 -22.34 50.76
N PRO A 13 1.87 -22.94 51.48
CA PRO A 13 2.03 -22.70 52.91
C PRO A 13 2.57 -21.29 53.16
N PHE A 14 1.73 -20.48 53.81
CA PHE A 14 2.11 -19.25 54.51
C PHE A 14 3.29 -19.54 55.46
N LEU A 15 4.49 -19.13 55.06
CA LEU A 15 5.59 -18.98 55.99
C LEU A 15 5.41 -17.64 56.71
N PHE A 16 4.83 -17.71 57.90
CA PHE A 16 4.93 -16.67 58.91
C PHE A 16 6.40 -16.55 59.34
N ILE A 17 7.10 -15.55 58.81
CA ILE A 17 8.38 -15.11 59.36
C ILE A 17 8.15 -13.81 60.13
N SER A 18 8.26 -13.97 61.45
CA SER A 18 8.87 -13.05 62.41
C SER A 18 8.48 -11.57 62.33
N CYS A 19 7.61 -11.19 63.26
CA CYS A 19 7.49 -9.84 63.82
C CYS A 19 8.86 -9.38 64.35
N GLY A 20 9.55 -8.54 63.58
CA GLY A 20 10.67 -7.74 64.05
C GLY A 20 10.13 -6.40 64.52
N THR A 21 10.12 -6.17 65.83
CA THR A 21 9.88 -4.85 66.41
C THR A 21 11.11 -4.00 66.12
N GLU A 22 11.11 -3.30 65.00
CA GLU A 22 12.13 -2.30 64.70
C GLU A 22 11.73 -1.00 65.41
N VAL A 23 12.59 -0.61 66.35
CA VAL A 23 12.50 0.65 67.09
C VAL A 23 12.64 1.77 66.08
N VAL A 24 11.51 2.38 65.71
CA VAL A 24 11.50 3.60 64.90
C VAL A 24 11.97 4.73 65.82
N VAL A 25 13.21 5.16 65.59
CA VAL A 25 13.76 6.40 66.10
C VAL A 25 12.97 7.53 65.44
N GLU A 26 12.17 8.25 66.21
CA GLU A 26 11.59 9.52 65.78
C GLU A 26 12.74 10.52 65.59
N GLU A 27 13.20 10.68 64.35
CA GLU A 27 14.02 11.83 63.99
C GLU A 27 13.12 13.07 63.96
N GLU A 28 13.46 14.06 64.77
CA GLU A 28 12.80 15.36 64.76
C GLU A 28 12.84 15.93 63.35
N PRO A 29 11.72 16.44 62.79
CA PRO A 29 11.72 16.97 61.44
C PRO A 29 12.62 18.21 61.39
N VAL A 30 13.80 18.05 60.80
CA VAL A 30 14.67 19.17 60.42
C VAL A 30 13.89 19.97 59.39
N THR A 31 13.35 21.11 59.81
CA THR A 31 12.70 22.08 58.93
C THR A 31 13.75 22.66 57.99
N VAL A 32 13.87 22.09 56.79
CA VAL A 32 14.60 22.70 55.69
C VAL A 32 13.83 23.95 55.27
N ILE A 33 14.35 25.11 55.67
CA ILE A 33 13.88 26.39 55.16
C ILE A 33 14.38 26.45 53.71
N VAL A 34 13.54 26.00 52.78
CA VAL A 34 13.76 26.21 51.36
C VAL A 34 13.50 27.69 51.11
N GLU A 35 14.57 28.47 50.93
CA GLU A 35 14.43 29.82 50.37
C GLU A 35 13.68 29.71 49.03
N PRO A 36 12.64 30.54 48.81
CA PRO A 36 11.90 30.49 47.57
C PRO A 36 12.85 30.78 46.41
N GLU A 37 12.89 29.88 45.42
CA GLU A 37 13.58 30.14 44.16
C GLU A 37 13.09 31.48 43.59
N PRO A 38 13.98 32.31 43.02
CA PRO A 38 13.60 33.60 42.48
C PRO A 38 12.51 33.39 41.42
N VAL A 39 11.35 34.02 41.63
CA VAL A 39 10.29 34.08 40.63
C VAL A 39 10.86 34.84 39.43
N ILE A 40 11.24 34.11 38.39
CA ILE A 40 11.69 34.69 37.13
C ILE A 40 10.47 35.36 36.49
N GLU A 41 10.46 36.69 36.50
CA GLU A 41 9.44 37.44 35.75
C GLU A 41 9.52 37.03 34.27
N PRO A 42 8.38 36.74 33.61
CA PRO A 42 8.38 36.35 32.22
C PRO A 42 8.96 37.51 31.40
N GLN A 43 10.05 37.23 30.66
CA GLN A 43 10.61 38.21 29.73
C GLN A 43 9.55 38.60 28.69
N PRO A 44 9.50 39.88 28.28
CA PRO A 44 8.53 40.33 27.28
C PRO A 44 8.68 39.49 26.01
N VAL A 45 7.59 38.84 25.61
CA VAL A 45 7.50 38.15 24.31
C VAL A 45 7.71 39.22 23.24
N PRO A 46 8.68 39.05 22.32
CA PRO A 46 8.90 40.03 21.26
C PRO A 46 7.64 40.17 20.42
N GLU A 47 7.20 41.41 20.18
CA GLU A 47 6.09 41.68 19.26
C GLU A 47 6.41 41.09 17.87
N PRO A 48 5.42 40.50 17.18
CA PRO A 48 5.64 39.96 15.84
C PRO A 48 6.03 41.10 14.90
N VAL A 49 7.25 41.02 14.36
CA VAL A 49 7.71 41.93 13.32
C VAL A 49 6.83 41.70 12.09
N VAL A 50 6.01 42.69 11.74
CA VAL A 50 5.24 42.70 10.50
C VAL A 50 6.23 42.84 9.35
N ILE A 51 6.56 41.72 8.71
CA ILE A 51 7.36 41.72 7.49
C ILE A 51 6.42 42.12 6.36
N GLU A 52 6.58 43.33 5.84
CA GLU A 52 5.92 43.74 4.60
C GLU A 52 6.40 42.82 3.46
N PRO A 53 5.48 42.31 2.62
CA PRO A 53 5.86 41.43 1.52
C PRO A 53 6.76 42.20 0.55
N VAL A 54 8.01 41.75 0.41
CA VAL A 54 8.92 42.23 -0.63
C VAL A 54 8.35 41.78 -1.97
N ILE A 55 7.84 42.73 -2.75
CA ILE A 55 7.33 42.51 -4.10
C ILE A 55 8.53 42.21 -4.99
N ILE A 56 8.72 40.94 -5.34
CA ILE A 56 9.69 40.52 -6.35
C ILE A 56 9.04 40.79 -7.71
N PRO A 57 9.64 41.59 -8.61
CA PRO A 57 9.07 41.81 -9.94
C PRO A 57 9.02 40.48 -10.69
N GLU A 58 7.88 40.18 -11.32
CA GLU A 58 7.77 39.04 -12.23
C GLU A 58 8.78 39.20 -13.38
N PRO A 59 9.47 38.12 -13.78
CA PRO A 59 10.42 38.18 -14.89
C PRO A 59 9.68 38.52 -16.19
N GLU A 60 10.19 39.51 -16.92
CA GLU A 60 9.68 39.82 -18.26
C GLU A 60 9.82 38.60 -19.19
N PRO A 61 8.82 38.33 -20.05
CA PRO A 61 8.89 37.19 -20.95
C PRO A 61 10.05 37.37 -21.94
N VAL A 62 11.01 36.45 -21.90
CA VAL A 62 12.11 36.41 -22.87
C VAL A 62 11.55 35.92 -24.20
N ILE A 63 11.51 36.80 -25.19
CA ILE A 63 11.12 36.47 -26.56
C ILE A 63 12.26 35.65 -27.18
N ILE A 64 12.08 34.33 -27.24
CA ILE A 64 12.96 33.44 -27.98
C ILE A 64 12.55 33.52 -29.45
N PRO A 65 13.45 33.86 -30.40
CA PRO A 65 13.11 33.85 -31.81
C PRO A 65 12.71 32.43 -32.24
N GLU A 66 11.61 32.31 -32.98
CA GLU A 66 11.22 31.04 -33.60
C GLU A 66 12.34 30.55 -34.54
N PRO A 67 12.68 29.25 -34.51
CA PRO A 67 13.69 28.71 -35.39
C PRO A 67 13.23 28.82 -36.84
N GLU A 68 14.10 29.32 -37.72
CA GLU A 68 13.84 29.32 -39.16
C GLU A 68 13.65 27.86 -39.65
N PRO A 69 12.70 27.62 -40.57
CA PRO A 69 12.44 26.29 -41.09
C PRO A 69 13.66 25.78 -41.87
N VAL A 70 14.26 24.70 -41.38
CA VAL A 70 15.32 23.98 -42.07
C VAL A 70 14.70 23.26 -43.26
N ILE A 71 15.06 23.68 -44.49
CA ILE A 71 14.65 23.01 -45.72
C ILE A 71 15.41 21.68 -45.80
N ILE A 72 14.73 20.58 -45.48
CA ILE A 72 15.22 19.23 -45.72
C ILE A 72 14.99 18.94 -47.21
N PRO A 73 16.01 18.57 -48.00
CA PRO A 73 15.79 18.14 -49.38
C PRO A 73 14.86 16.92 -49.39
N GLU A 74 13.86 16.93 -50.28
CA GLU A 74 13.02 15.77 -50.50
C GLU A 74 13.89 14.55 -50.87
N PRO A 75 13.63 13.37 -50.30
CA PRO A 75 14.35 12.16 -50.67
C PRO A 75 14.13 11.87 -52.16
N GLU A 76 15.22 11.56 -52.87
CA GLU A 76 15.11 11.07 -54.24
C GLU A 76 14.25 9.79 -54.26
N PRO A 77 13.38 9.63 -55.27
CA PRO A 77 12.53 8.45 -55.36
C PRO A 77 13.39 7.19 -55.45
N GLU A 78 13.13 6.25 -54.56
CA GLU A 78 13.73 4.92 -54.64
C GLU A 78 13.33 4.25 -55.97
N PRO A 79 14.24 3.46 -56.58
CA PRO A 79 13.94 2.76 -57.83
C PRO A 79 12.73 1.84 -57.63
N GLU A 80 11.78 1.89 -58.58
CA GLU A 80 10.68 0.94 -58.62
C GLU A 80 11.23 -0.49 -58.64
N PRO A 81 10.69 -1.40 -57.80
CA PRO A 81 11.14 -2.79 -57.78
C PRO A 81 10.91 -3.42 -59.16
N GLU A 82 11.91 -4.14 -59.67
CA GLU A 82 11.73 -4.99 -60.85
C GLU A 82 10.58 -5.99 -60.59
N PRO A 83 9.73 -6.26 -61.58
CA PRO A 83 8.62 -7.19 -61.41
C PRO A 83 9.13 -8.57 -61.03
N GLU A 84 8.67 -9.08 -59.88
CA GLU A 84 8.90 -10.47 -59.50
C GLU A 84 8.35 -11.42 -60.58
N PRO A 85 8.98 -12.59 -60.79
CA PRO A 85 8.52 -13.56 -61.78
C PRO A 85 7.09 -14.02 -61.45
N GLU A 86 6.20 -13.95 -62.44
CA GLU A 86 4.86 -14.54 -62.34
C GLU A 86 4.97 -16.03 -62.02
N ILE A 87 4.58 -16.40 -60.80
CA ILE A 87 4.46 -17.79 -60.37
C ILE A 87 3.30 -18.40 -61.16
N GLU A 88 3.56 -19.45 -61.95
CA GLU A 88 2.51 -20.25 -62.55
C GLU A 88 1.56 -20.74 -61.45
N PRO A 89 0.22 -20.58 -61.60
CA PRO A 89 -0.71 -20.93 -60.54
C PRO A 89 -0.60 -22.42 -60.22
N GLU A 90 -0.31 -22.74 -58.96
CA GLU A 90 -0.46 -24.09 -58.44
C GLU A 90 -1.89 -24.61 -58.72
N PRO A 91 -2.07 -25.92 -58.91
CA PRO A 91 -3.38 -26.49 -59.19
C PRO A 91 -4.37 -26.08 -58.10
N ILE A 92 -5.48 -25.47 -58.52
CA ILE A 92 -6.61 -25.16 -57.65
C ILE A 92 -7.11 -26.49 -57.09
N ILE A 93 -6.77 -26.77 -55.84
CA ILE A 93 -7.39 -27.83 -55.06
C ILE A 93 -8.84 -27.40 -54.89
N GLU A 94 -9.78 -28.09 -55.55
CA GLU A 94 -11.19 -27.94 -55.23
C GLU A 94 -11.34 -28.07 -53.71
N PRO A 95 -11.93 -27.09 -53.02
CA PRO A 95 -12.09 -27.19 -51.58
C PRO A 95 -12.89 -28.46 -51.30
N GLN A 96 -12.24 -29.45 -50.70
CA GLN A 96 -12.96 -30.52 -50.03
C GLN A 96 -13.95 -29.84 -49.09
N PRO A 97 -15.18 -30.36 -48.94
CA PRO A 97 -16.17 -29.75 -48.07
C PRO A 97 -15.53 -29.54 -46.71
N VAL A 98 -15.24 -28.27 -46.40
CA VAL A 98 -14.91 -27.86 -45.05
C VAL A 98 -16.18 -28.20 -44.31
N PHE A 99 -16.12 -29.25 -43.49
CA PHE A 99 -17.00 -29.31 -42.35
C PHE A 99 -16.68 -28.05 -41.57
N ILE A 100 -17.42 -26.98 -41.87
CA ILE A 100 -17.66 -25.93 -40.92
C ILE A 100 -18.35 -26.70 -39.81
N ASN A 101 -17.56 -27.14 -38.83
CA ASN A 101 -18.09 -27.20 -37.50
C ASN A 101 -18.62 -25.79 -37.30
N GLU A 102 -19.95 -25.67 -37.39
CA GLU A 102 -20.72 -24.57 -36.82
C GLU A 102 -19.92 -24.06 -35.62
N PRO A 103 -19.58 -22.75 -35.56
CA PRO A 103 -18.66 -22.25 -34.54
C PRO A 103 -19.13 -22.88 -33.25
N GLU A 104 -18.30 -23.79 -32.71
CA GLU A 104 -18.67 -24.52 -31.52
C GLU A 104 -18.99 -23.40 -30.55
N VAL A 105 -20.27 -23.31 -30.15
CA VAL A 105 -20.69 -22.36 -29.14
C VAL A 105 -19.86 -22.79 -27.95
N ILE A 106 -18.73 -22.11 -27.73
CA ILE A 106 -17.89 -22.34 -26.57
C ILE A 106 -18.84 -22.05 -25.42
N ILE A 107 -19.27 -23.12 -24.77
CA ILE A 107 -20.14 -23.03 -23.62
C ILE A 107 -19.33 -22.21 -22.62
N ILE A 108 -19.78 -20.97 -22.36
CA ILE A 108 -19.08 -19.97 -21.53
C ILE A 108 -18.94 -20.48 -20.07
N GLU A 109 -19.47 -21.67 -19.75
CA GLU A 109 -19.46 -22.26 -18.42
C GLU A 109 -18.13 -22.92 -18.00
N ASP A 110 -17.15 -23.11 -18.90
CA ASP A 110 -15.94 -23.88 -18.57
C ASP A 110 -14.61 -23.17 -18.92
N ILE A 111 -14.60 -21.83 -18.88
CA ILE A 111 -13.33 -21.08 -18.94
C ILE A 111 -12.57 -21.31 -17.62
N PRO A 112 -11.29 -21.72 -17.64
CA PRO A 112 -10.48 -21.84 -16.43
C PRO A 112 -10.53 -20.57 -15.59
N GLU A 113 -10.68 -20.70 -14.27
CA GLU A 113 -10.79 -19.56 -13.34
C GLU A 113 -9.63 -18.57 -13.48
N GLU A 114 -8.41 -19.07 -13.77
CA GLU A 114 -7.23 -18.24 -14.01
C GLU A 114 -7.38 -17.31 -15.22
N ILE A 115 -7.96 -17.82 -16.32
CA ILE A 115 -8.23 -17.04 -17.54
C ILE A 115 -9.35 -16.02 -17.28
N GLN A 116 -10.37 -16.43 -16.51
CA GLN A 116 -11.41 -15.50 -16.08
C GLN A 116 -10.83 -14.38 -15.20
N GLU A 117 -9.86 -14.70 -14.33
CA GLU A 117 -9.21 -13.74 -13.44
C GLU A 117 -8.34 -12.75 -14.19
N TYR A 118 -7.49 -13.25 -15.08
CA TYR A 118 -6.68 -12.41 -15.94
C TYR A 118 -7.56 -11.40 -16.67
N SER A 119 -8.64 -11.87 -17.31
CA SER A 119 -9.58 -11.03 -18.07
C SER A 119 -10.22 -9.93 -17.21
N ARG A 120 -10.68 -10.24 -15.99
CA ARG A 120 -11.25 -9.22 -15.09
C ARG A 120 -10.19 -8.28 -14.51
N SER A 121 -8.99 -8.78 -14.25
CA SER A 121 -7.88 -8.02 -13.68
C SER A 121 -7.39 -6.90 -14.60
N VAL A 122 -7.34 -7.17 -15.91
CA VAL A 122 -6.84 -6.22 -16.92
C VAL A 122 -7.94 -5.39 -17.59
N SER A 123 -9.20 -5.57 -17.20
CA SER A 123 -10.35 -4.90 -17.84
C SER A 123 -10.32 -3.36 -17.88
N ASN A 124 -9.50 -2.72 -17.02
CA ASN A 124 -9.38 -1.25 -16.95
C ASN A 124 -8.09 -0.71 -17.59
N ILE A 125 -7.27 -1.56 -18.18
CA ILE A 125 -6.04 -1.16 -18.87
C ILE A 125 -6.16 -1.48 -20.36
N GLU A 126 -5.36 -0.80 -21.18
CA GLU A 126 -5.35 -1.05 -22.62
C GLU A 126 -4.88 -2.48 -22.94
N ASP A 127 -5.55 -3.11 -23.90
CA ASP A 127 -5.32 -4.51 -24.28
C ASP A 127 -3.86 -4.74 -24.70
N GLY A 128 -3.29 -5.85 -24.23
CA GLY A 128 -1.93 -6.26 -24.59
C GLY A 128 -0.81 -5.57 -23.82
N ILE A 129 -1.10 -4.57 -22.96
CA ILE A 129 -0.07 -3.96 -22.10
C ILE A 129 0.46 -4.96 -21.07
N ILE A 130 -0.44 -5.76 -20.48
CA ILE A 130 -0.09 -6.80 -19.51
C ILE A 130 -0.36 -8.15 -20.14
N THR A 131 0.70 -8.96 -20.32
CA THR A 131 0.57 -10.34 -20.79
C THR A 131 0.08 -11.26 -19.67
N GLU A 132 -0.52 -12.40 -20.03
CA GLU A 132 -0.91 -13.44 -19.07
C GLU A 132 0.28 -13.89 -18.20
N GLU A 133 1.46 -14.09 -18.83
CA GLU A 133 2.70 -14.42 -18.11
C GLU A 133 3.09 -13.35 -17.08
N THR A 134 2.98 -12.06 -17.45
CA THR A 134 3.29 -10.95 -16.54
C THR A 134 2.31 -10.94 -15.36
N PHE A 135 1.02 -11.12 -15.63
CA PHE A 135 -0.01 -11.22 -14.61
C PHE A 135 0.25 -12.39 -13.66
N THR A 136 0.52 -13.59 -14.16
CA THR A 136 0.78 -14.78 -13.34
C THR A 136 2.00 -14.58 -12.44
N ASN A 137 3.08 -14.01 -12.98
CA ASN A 137 4.29 -13.71 -12.21
C ASN A 137 4.06 -12.64 -11.14
N ASP A 138 3.43 -11.52 -11.51
CA ASP A 138 3.13 -10.43 -10.56
C ASP A 138 2.19 -10.92 -9.47
N LYS A 139 1.13 -11.66 -9.82
CA LYS A 139 0.22 -12.28 -8.85
C LYS A 139 0.96 -13.17 -7.88
N HIS A 140 1.83 -14.04 -8.36
CA HIS A 140 2.63 -14.91 -7.50
C HIS A 140 3.49 -14.10 -6.52
N GLU A 141 4.23 -13.09 -7.00
CA GLU A 141 5.08 -12.24 -6.14
C GLU A 141 4.26 -11.50 -5.08
N ILE A 142 3.12 -10.93 -5.47
CA ILE A 142 2.24 -10.17 -4.58
C ILE A 142 1.65 -11.08 -3.49
N LEU A 143 1.19 -12.28 -3.85
CA LEU A 143 0.65 -13.23 -2.88
C LEU A 143 1.74 -13.69 -1.89
N GLU A 144 2.98 -13.91 -2.35
CA GLU A 144 4.10 -14.18 -1.42
C GLU A 144 4.37 -13.02 -0.46
N ILE A 145 4.29 -11.77 -0.93
CA ILE A 145 4.42 -10.58 -0.08
C ILE A 145 3.33 -10.59 0.99
N ILE A 146 2.10 -10.91 0.64
CA ILE A 146 0.96 -10.96 1.55
C ILE A 146 1.14 -12.07 2.60
N GLU A 147 1.66 -13.24 2.23
CA GLU A 147 2.01 -14.30 3.19
C GLU A 147 3.08 -13.84 4.19
N LYS A 148 4.13 -13.16 3.71
CA LYS A 148 5.18 -12.58 4.57
C LYS A 148 4.58 -11.52 5.51
N LEU A 149 3.65 -10.70 5.01
CA LEU A 149 2.93 -9.71 5.79
C LEU A 149 2.06 -10.34 6.88
N ASP A 150 1.42 -11.48 6.65
CA ASP A 150 0.63 -12.18 7.68
C ASP A 150 1.50 -12.59 8.88
N VAL A 151 2.72 -13.10 8.63
CA VAL A 151 3.70 -13.40 9.69
C VAL A 151 4.12 -12.13 10.45
N ILE A 152 4.40 -11.05 9.72
CA ILE A 152 4.78 -9.75 10.29
C ILE A 152 3.66 -9.17 11.16
N MET A 153 2.41 -9.23 10.69
CA MET A 153 1.23 -8.76 11.40
C MET A 153 0.95 -9.59 12.66
N LYS A 154 1.05 -10.92 12.59
CA LYS A 154 0.92 -11.81 13.76
C LYS A 154 1.95 -11.50 14.84
N GLY A 155 3.18 -11.20 14.43
CA GLY A 155 4.26 -10.81 15.34
C GLY A 155 4.31 -9.31 15.70
N LYS A 156 3.38 -8.49 15.18
CA LYS A 156 3.40 -7.02 15.28
C LYS A 156 4.77 -6.40 14.96
N LYS A 157 5.47 -6.95 13.97
CA LYS A 157 6.83 -6.55 13.60
C LYS A 157 6.85 -5.28 12.76
N TYR A 158 6.60 -4.13 13.39
CA TYR A 158 6.50 -2.82 12.74
C TYR A 158 7.68 -2.48 11.82
N ASN A 159 8.93 -2.71 12.27
CA ASN A 159 10.10 -2.35 11.47
C ASN A 159 10.18 -3.21 10.19
N ASP A 160 9.79 -4.49 10.26
CA ASP A 160 9.74 -5.36 9.10
C ASP A 160 8.63 -4.90 8.13
N TRP A 161 7.47 -4.52 8.66
CA TRP A 161 6.36 -3.96 7.86
C TRP A 161 6.77 -2.71 7.09
N LEU A 162 7.54 -1.79 7.69
CA LEU A 162 8.05 -0.60 7.00
C LEU A 162 8.89 -0.92 5.76
N THR A 163 9.51 -2.11 5.69
CA THR A 163 10.31 -2.52 4.51
C THR A 163 9.46 -2.85 3.28
N TYR A 164 8.16 -3.07 3.49
CA TYR A 164 7.19 -3.33 2.43
C TYR A 164 6.45 -2.07 1.98
N LEU A 165 6.62 -0.93 2.65
CA LEU A 165 5.94 0.31 2.26
C LEU A 165 6.71 1.08 1.19
N THR A 166 5.98 1.76 0.32
CA THR A 166 6.57 2.77 -0.58
C THR A 166 7.26 3.87 0.25
N PRO A 167 8.35 4.49 -0.27
CA PRO A 167 9.00 5.63 0.39
C PRO A 167 8.03 6.78 0.69
N ASP A 168 7.11 7.05 -0.24
CA ASP A 168 6.13 8.13 -0.13
C ASP A 168 5.12 7.84 0.99
N SER A 169 4.61 6.60 1.07
CA SER A 169 3.74 6.18 2.18
C SER A 169 4.41 6.38 3.53
N LYS A 170 5.69 6.00 3.66
CA LYS A 170 6.44 6.18 4.92
C LYS A 170 6.61 7.65 5.28
N THR A 171 6.97 8.46 4.30
CA THR A 171 7.22 9.89 4.50
C THR A 171 5.94 10.59 4.91
N PHE A 172 4.87 10.39 4.13
CA PHE A 172 3.56 10.99 4.35
C PHE A 172 2.97 10.59 5.71
N TRP A 173 2.97 9.30 6.05
CA TRP A 173 2.34 8.82 7.28
C TRP A 173 3.21 8.95 8.54
N SER A 174 4.47 9.38 8.40
CA SER A 174 5.29 9.78 9.55
C SER A 174 5.01 11.22 9.99
N ASP A 175 4.35 12.02 9.16
CA ASP A 175 3.93 13.38 9.52
C ASP A 175 2.77 13.35 10.51
N LYS A 176 2.95 14.03 11.65
CA LYS A 176 1.94 14.13 12.71
C LYS A 176 0.65 14.80 12.24
N LYS A 177 0.73 15.76 11.31
CA LYS A 177 -0.44 16.45 10.76
C LYS A 177 -1.34 15.47 10.00
N ASN A 178 -0.76 14.68 9.10
CA ASN A 178 -1.49 13.69 8.31
C ASN A 178 -2.17 12.63 9.21
N LEU A 179 -1.45 12.17 10.24
CA LEU A 179 -2.02 11.26 11.25
C LEU A 179 -3.16 11.90 12.05
N SER A 180 -3.07 13.19 12.38
CA SER A 180 -4.14 13.92 13.07
C SER A 180 -5.37 14.09 12.19
N GLU A 181 -5.20 14.41 10.90
CA GLU A 181 -6.30 14.51 9.94
C GLU A 181 -7.03 13.17 9.78
N LEU A 182 -6.30 12.07 9.63
CA LEU A 182 -6.88 10.73 9.63
C LEU A 182 -7.62 10.44 10.94
N SER A 183 -7.02 10.79 12.09
CA SER A 183 -7.63 10.59 13.40
C SER A 183 -8.96 11.34 13.53
N GLN A 184 -9.05 12.58 13.07
CA GLN A 184 -10.28 13.37 13.11
C GLN A 184 -11.40 12.72 12.31
N LYS A 185 -11.11 12.19 11.11
CA LYS A 185 -12.09 11.47 10.29
C LYS A 185 -12.59 10.18 10.95
N LEU A 186 -11.73 9.53 11.71
CA LEU A 186 -12.03 8.27 12.40
C LEU A 186 -12.61 8.48 13.81
N PHE A 187 -12.47 9.69 14.37
CA PHE A 187 -12.80 9.98 15.77
C PHE A 187 -14.27 9.72 16.08
N SER A 188 -15.19 10.09 15.19
CA SER A 188 -16.63 9.84 15.39
C SER A 188 -16.98 8.36 15.53
N LYS A 189 -16.15 7.45 15.01
CA LYS A 189 -16.38 6.01 15.03
C LYS A 189 -15.58 5.30 16.12
N TYR A 190 -14.36 5.74 16.40
CA TYR A 190 -13.43 5.01 17.28
C TYR A 190 -13.01 5.77 18.53
N ASN A 191 -13.30 7.08 18.62
CA ASN A 191 -12.92 7.97 19.72
C ASN A 191 -11.44 7.81 20.11
N PHE A 192 -10.58 7.75 19.09
CA PHE A 192 -9.17 7.39 19.17
C PHE A 192 -8.32 8.39 18.36
N GLU A 193 -7.15 8.75 18.89
CA GLU A 193 -6.18 9.64 18.23
C GLU A 193 -4.88 8.88 17.95
N LEU A 194 -4.46 8.83 16.69
CA LEU A 194 -3.22 8.21 16.24
C LEU A 194 -2.03 9.10 16.56
N LYS A 195 -1.10 8.60 17.36
CA LYS A 195 0.10 9.35 17.76
C LYS A 195 1.26 9.17 16.79
N ASN A 196 1.30 8.04 16.09
CA ASN A 196 2.39 7.67 15.19
C ASN A 196 1.96 6.55 14.23
N LEU A 197 2.78 6.30 13.22
CA LEU A 197 2.54 5.27 12.21
C LEU A 197 2.54 3.84 12.78
N ARG A 198 3.22 3.59 13.90
CA ARG A 198 3.14 2.28 14.59
C ARG A 198 1.75 2.02 15.14
N GLU A 199 1.09 3.02 15.71
CA GLU A 199 -0.29 2.87 16.18
C GLU A 199 -1.25 2.63 15.01
N TYR A 200 -1.02 3.27 13.86
CA TYR A 200 -1.79 2.97 12.64
C TYR A 200 -1.62 1.51 12.23
N PHE A 201 -0.38 1.02 12.20
CA PHE A 201 -0.08 -0.37 11.90
C PHE A 201 -0.82 -1.33 12.86
N GLU A 202 -0.73 -1.09 14.18
CA GLU A 202 -1.28 -2.00 15.17
C GLU A 202 -2.81 -1.97 15.28
N TYR A 203 -3.43 -0.79 15.18
CA TYR A 203 -4.85 -0.61 15.47
C TYR A 203 -5.74 -0.53 14.22
N PHE A 204 -5.17 -0.24 13.05
CA PHE A 204 -5.94 -0.14 11.81
C PHE A 204 -5.47 -1.13 10.75
N PHE A 205 -4.17 -1.16 10.46
CA PHE A 205 -3.64 -2.00 9.40
C PHE A 205 -3.85 -3.49 9.67
N ILE A 206 -3.45 -3.96 10.87
CA ILE A 206 -3.60 -5.37 11.27
C ILE A 206 -5.08 -5.77 11.37
N PRO A 207 -5.96 -5.07 12.12
CA PRO A 207 -7.34 -5.52 12.29
C PRO A 207 -8.13 -5.54 10.99
N ALA A 208 -7.81 -4.68 10.02
CA ALA A 208 -8.44 -4.68 8.71
C ALA A 208 -8.13 -5.94 7.88
N ARG A 209 -7.00 -6.62 8.13
CA ARG A 209 -6.48 -7.70 7.28
C ARG A 209 -6.36 -9.05 7.98
N LYS A 210 -6.35 -9.08 9.31
CA LYS A 210 -6.18 -10.31 10.08
C LYS A 210 -7.32 -11.31 9.77
N GLY A 211 -6.94 -12.51 9.33
CA GLY A 211 -7.87 -13.60 9.04
C GLY A 211 -8.67 -13.42 7.75
N ARG A 212 -8.24 -12.50 6.88
CA ARG A 212 -8.82 -12.28 5.55
C ARG A 212 -8.09 -13.13 4.53
N VAL A 213 -8.80 -13.54 3.49
CA VAL A 213 -8.23 -14.26 2.35
C VAL A 213 -7.96 -13.23 1.26
N VAL A 214 -6.79 -13.25 0.64
CA VAL A 214 -6.46 -12.43 -0.52
C VAL A 214 -5.86 -13.38 -1.54
N ASP A 215 -6.55 -13.56 -2.65
CA ASP A 215 -6.30 -14.63 -3.62
C ASP A 215 -6.23 -14.12 -5.06
N GLU A 216 -6.59 -12.86 -5.30
CA GLU A 216 -6.61 -12.25 -6.63
C GLU A 216 -6.02 -10.84 -6.66
N ILE A 217 -5.67 -10.37 -7.87
CA ILE A 217 -5.23 -9.00 -8.11
C ILE A 217 -6.06 -8.31 -9.21
N ARG A 218 -6.04 -6.97 -9.22
CA ARG A 218 -6.62 -6.11 -10.26
C ARG A 218 -5.60 -5.05 -10.65
N TYR A 219 -5.26 -4.92 -11.92
CA TYR A 219 -4.45 -3.81 -12.39
C TYR A 219 -5.26 -2.51 -12.37
N VAL A 220 -4.62 -1.45 -11.90
CA VAL A 220 -5.10 -0.06 -11.97
C VAL A 220 -4.30 0.66 -13.04
N THR A 221 -2.98 0.47 -13.02
CA THR A 221 -2.02 0.87 -14.05
C THR A 221 -1.01 -0.27 -14.20
N PRO A 222 -0.11 -0.26 -15.21
CA PRO A 222 0.90 -1.32 -15.36
C PRO A 222 1.85 -1.48 -14.16
N THR A 223 1.89 -0.47 -13.29
CA THR A 223 2.72 -0.44 -12.08
C THR A 223 1.91 -0.36 -10.79
N GLU A 224 0.58 -0.39 -10.85
CA GLU A 224 -0.27 -0.32 -9.65
C GLU A 224 -1.36 -1.38 -9.69
N VAL A 225 -1.52 -2.08 -8.58
CA VAL A 225 -2.47 -3.17 -8.45
C VAL A 225 -3.20 -3.10 -7.12
N LYS A 226 -4.44 -3.58 -7.12
CA LYS A 226 -5.20 -3.88 -5.92
C LYS A 226 -5.12 -5.38 -5.68
N ALA A 227 -4.77 -5.79 -4.46
CA ALA A 227 -4.94 -7.19 -4.05
C ALA A 227 -6.27 -7.33 -3.31
N VAL A 228 -7.08 -8.28 -3.77
CA VAL A 228 -8.49 -8.38 -3.43
C VAL A 228 -8.86 -9.79 -2.98
N GLN A 229 -9.94 -9.87 -2.22
CA GLN A 229 -10.74 -11.08 -2.12
C GLN A 229 -11.89 -10.97 -3.10
N TYR A 230 -11.98 -11.91 -4.03
CA TYR A 230 -13.14 -11.99 -4.90
C TYR A 230 -14.21 -12.86 -4.25
N LYS A 231 -15.36 -12.25 -3.93
CA LYS A 231 -16.48 -12.96 -3.29
C LYS A 231 -17.80 -12.36 -3.71
N ASP A 232 -18.78 -13.22 -4.00
CA ASP A 232 -20.14 -12.79 -4.34
C ASP A 232 -20.18 -11.80 -5.54
N LYS A 233 -19.24 -11.98 -6.49
CA LYS A 233 -19.00 -11.11 -7.65
C LYS A 233 -18.52 -9.68 -7.31
N GLU A 234 -18.05 -9.47 -6.10
CA GLU A 234 -17.51 -8.20 -5.63
C GLU A 234 -16.04 -8.36 -5.20
N ASP A 235 -15.28 -7.28 -5.37
CA ASP A 235 -13.90 -7.18 -4.91
C ASP A 235 -13.86 -6.52 -3.53
N ILE A 236 -13.34 -7.24 -2.53
CA ILE A 236 -12.98 -6.65 -1.24
C ILE A 236 -11.49 -6.34 -1.28
N ILE A 237 -11.15 -5.05 -1.37
CA ILE A 237 -9.75 -4.60 -1.48
C ILE A 237 -9.08 -4.62 -0.11
N TYR A 238 -7.91 -5.27 -0.03
CA TYR A 238 -7.10 -5.29 1.19
C TYR A 238 -5.76 -4.59 1.04
N TYR A 239 -5.20 -4.53 -0.16
CA TYR A 239 -3.92 -3.88 -0.39
C TYR A 239 -3.96 -3.09 -1.70
N PHE A 240 -3.28 -1.94 -1.68
CA PHE A 240 -2.83 -1.26 -2.88
C PHE A 240 -1.33 -1.49 -2.94
N LEU A 241 -0.83 -1.93 -4.09
CA LEU A 241 0.59 -2.13 -4.32
C LEU A 241 1.04 -1.35 -5.54
N GLU A 242 2.27 -0.88 -5.46
CA GLU A 242 2.95 -0.11 -6.49
C GLU A 242 4.28 -0.78 -6.79
N LYS A 243 4.60 -0.96 -8.08
CA LYS A 243 5.84 -1.56 -8.54
C LYS A 243 6.87 -0.47 -8.71
N MET A 244 7.87 -0.47 -7.83
CA MET A 244 8.97 0.50 -7.85
C MET A 244 10.29 -0.25 -8.05
N ASN A 245 11.05 0.12 -9.09
CA ASN A 245 12.34 -0.50 -9.40
C ASN A 245 12.26 -2.04 -9.50
N GLY A 246 11.17 -2.56 -10.09
CA GLY A 246 10.93 -3.99 -10.27
C GLY A 246 10.44 -4.73 -9.04
N LYS A 247 10.16 -4.05 -7.91
CA LYS A 247 9.64 -4.67 -6.68
C LYS A 247 8.26 -4.14 -6.33
N TRP A 248 7.33 -5.02 -5.97
CA TRP A 248 6.03 -4.63 -5.43
C TRP A 248 6.13 -4.16 -3.98
N LEU A 249 5.56 -2.99 -3.69
CA LEU A 249 5.50 -2.38 -2.37
C LEU A 249 4.08 -1.95 -2.05
N ILE A 250 3.68 -2.02 -0.77
CA ILE A 250 2.40 -1.53 -0.28
C ILE A 250 2.38 -0.01 -0.37
N HIS A 251 1.40 0.50 -1.11
CA HIS A 251 1.02 1.90 -1.12
C HIS A 251 -0.11 2.12 -0.10
N LEU A 252 0.12 2.98 0.89
CA LEU A 252 -0.92 3.39 1.83
C LEU A 252 -1.61 4.62 1.27
N ASP A 253 -2.90 4.51 0.99
CA ASP A 253 -3.72 5.60 0.43
C ASP A 253 -3.50 6.91 1.19
N THR A 254 -3.13 7.96 0.47
CA THR A 254 -2.87 9.30 0.99
C THR A 254 -4.05 10.25 0.77
N ASN A 255 -5.09 9.80 0.06
CA ASN A 255 -6.28 10.58 -0.27
C ASN A 255 -7.45 10.16 0.62
N PHE A 256 -7.51 10.69 1.84
CA PHE A 256 -8.62 10.49 2.77
C PHE A 256 -9.42 11.76 2.94
#